data_AF-A0A410HG86-F1
#
_entry.id   AF-A0A410HG86-F1
#
_cell.length_a   1.000
_cell.length_b   1.000
_cell.length_c   1.000
_cell.angle_alpha   90.00
_cell.angle_beta   90.00
_cell.angle_gamma   90.00
#
_symmetry.space_group_name_H-M   'P 1'
#
loop_
_entity.id
_entity.type
_entity.pdbx_description
1 polymer ?
#
loop_
_entity_poly.entity_id
_entity_poly.type
_entity_poly.pdbx_seq_one_letter_code
_entity_poly.pdbx_strand_id
1 'polypeptide(L)'
;EYDRVTNEGGRLSDVLSGYIDPDDNIAAPTEEVPIPGAKAAAAKEETDDDEEESESGDDEEEAESGPDPEVARQRFGAVNDQLQATNKVLKKNGRAHKESVEALQALADLFMPIKLVPKQFEVLVERVRDALNRLRQQERAIMQLCVRDARMPRADFLRMFPSNETDQTWSGDLAKRNTKWAAALGEKDAAIVA
;
A
#
# COMPACT_ATOMS: atom_id res chain seq x y z
N GLU A 1 -3.11 -15.81 -6.40
CA GLU A 1 -1.82 -16.49 -6.40
C GLU A 1 -1.92 -17.89 -5.81
N TYR A 2 -2.29 -18.03 -4.54
CA TYR A 2 -2.52 -19.33 -3.90
C TYR A 2 -3.44 -20.24 -4.73
N ASP A 3 -4.65 -19.79 -5.09
CA ASP A 3 -5.57 -20.57 -5.92
C ASP A 3 -4.99 -20.94 -7.29
N ARG A 4 -4.16 -20.07 -7.88
CA ARG A 4 -3.51 -20.33 -9.17
C ARG A 4 -2.56 -21.51 -9.02
N VAL A 5 -1.71 -21.45 -7.99
CA VAL A 5 -0.73 -22.50 -7.69
C VAL A 5 -1.40 -23.82 -7.33
N THR A 6 -2.46 -23.82 -6.53
CA THR A 6 -3.16 -25.06 -6.16
C THR A 6 -3.99 -25.66 -7.29
N ASN A 7 -4.55 -24.85 -8.19
CA ASN A 7 -5.39 -25.34 -9.29
C ASN A 7 -4.58 -25.71 -10.54
N GLU A 8 -3.47 -25.02 -10.81
CA GLU A 8 -2.63 -25.23 -11.99
C GLU A 8 -1.44 -26.16 -11.71
N GLY A 9 -1.32 -26.72 -10.49
CA GLY A 9 -0.27 -27.66 -10.11
C GLY A 9 1.11 -27.02 -9.89
N GLY A 10 1.14 -25.74 -9.49
CA GLY A 10 2.37 -25.05 -9.09
C GLY A 10 2.89 -25.48 -7.71
N ARG A 11 4.06 -24.98 -7.32
CA ARG A 11 4.65 -25.29 -6.01
C ARG A 11 4.27 -24.22 -4.98
N LEU A 12 3.92 -24.63 -3.75
CA LEU A 12 3.62 -23.68 -2.67
C LEU A 12 4.83 -22.81 -2.31
N SER A 13 6.05 -23.31 -2.53
CA SER A 13 7.30 -22.56 -2.40
C SER A 13 7.42 -21.38 -3.35
N ASP A 14 6.57 -21.26 -4.38
CA ASP A 14 6.51 -20.10 -5.27
C ASP A 14 5.69 -18.94 -4.67
N VAL A 15 4.96 -19.21 -3.58
CA VAL A 15 4.02 -18.29 -2.93
C VAL A 15 4.50 -17.89 -1.54
N LEU A 16 4.86 -18.86 -0.70
CA LEU A 16 5.34 -18.64 0.65
C LEU A 16 6.58 -19.48 0.96
N SER A 17 7.44 -18.97 1.83
CA SER A 17 8.59 -19.71 2.36
C SER A 17 8.30 -20.34 3.72
N GLY A 18 7.30 -19.85 4.46
CA GLY A 18 6.96 -20.38 5.78
C GLY A 18 5.95 -19.53 6.54
N TYR A 19 5.92 -19.69 7.86
CA TYR A 19 5.07 -18.93 8.77
C TYR A 19 5.91 -18.26 9.85
N ILE A 20 5.51 -17.05 10.24
CA ILE A 20 6.09 -16.31 11.34
C ILE A 20 5.35 -16.73 12.61
N ASP A 21 6.09 -17.17 13.63
CA ASP A 21 5.52 -17.35 14.97
C ASP A 21 5.40 -15.97 15.63
N PRO A 22 4.25 -15.59 16.22
CA PRO A 22 4.10 -14.35 16.96
C PRO A 22 5.15 -14.13 18.08
N ASP A 23 5.78 -15.19 18.59
CA ASP A 23 6.85 -15.13 19.59
C ASP A 23 8.27 -15.06 18.99
N ASP A 24 8.42 -15.35 17.70
CA ASP A 24 9.67 -15.06 16.99
C ASP A 24 9.76 -13.56 16.82
N ASN A 25 10.62 -12.94 17.65
CA ASN A 25 11.03 -11.55 17.52
C ASN A 25 11.85 -11.38 16.23
N ILE A 26 11.17 -11.49 15.09
CA ILE A 26 11.67 -11.05 13.80
C ILE A 26 11.75 -9.54 13.95
N ALA A 27 12.98 -9.05 14.16
CA ALA A 27 13.33 -7.68 13.88
C ALA A 27 12.59 -7.29 12.60
N ALA A 28 11.71 -6.28 12.70
CA ALA A 28 10.99 -5.73 11.56
C ALA A 28 11.93 -5.72 10.35
N PRO A 29 11.48 -6.21 9.17
CA PRO A 29 12.35 -6.48 8.03
C PRO A 29 13.42 -5.39 7.93
N THR A 30 14.68 -5.79 8.11
CA THR A 30 15.85 -4.88 8.15
C THR A 30 16.13 -4.23 6.80
N GLU A 31 15.27 -4.41 5.81
CA GLU A 31 15.15 -3.47 4.71
C GLU A 31 14.22 -2.34 5.16
N GLU A 32 14.83 -1.20 5.50
CA GLU A 32 14.17 0.10 5.59
C GLU A 32 13.11 0.22 4.48
N VAL A 33 11.85 -0.02 4.83
CA VAL A 33 10.73 0.36 3.96
C VAL A 33 10.88 1.88 3.85
N PRO A 34 11.22 2.45 2.67
CA PRO A 34 11.45 3.88 2.60
C PRO A 34 10.10 4.54 2.84
N ILE A 35 9.90 5.04 4.06
CA ILE A 35 8.74 5.85 4.40
C ILE A 35 8.83 7.06 3.48
N PRO A 36 7.86 7.30 2.59
CA PRO A 36 7.95 8.42 1.65
C PRO A 36 7.88 9.74 2.45
N GLY A 37 9.02 10.37 2.72
CA GLY A 37 9.09 11.69 3.35
C GLY A 37 10.15 11.92 4.43
N ALA A 38 10.89 10.90 4.88
CA ALA A 38 11.98 11.12 5.83
C ALA A 38 13.23 11.65 5.10
N LYS A 39 13.64 12.89 5.40
CA LYS A 39 14.86 13.49 4.88
C LYS A 39 16.07 12.75 5.44
N ALA A 40 16.82 12.08 4.58
CA ALA A 40 18.13 11.53 4.91
C ALA A 40 19.10 12.66 5.24
N ALA A 41 19.59 12.70 6.48
CA ALA A 41 20.77 13.46 6.85
C ALA A 41 22.00 12.60 6.55
N ALA A 42 22.83 13.08 5.63
CA ALA A 42 24.09 12.46 5.27
C ALA A 42 25.10 12.58 6.42
N ALA A 43 25.84 11.50 6.68
CA ALA A 43 27.19 11.57 7.21
C ALA A 43 28.01 10.43 6.58
N LYS A 44 28.96 10.83 5.74
CA LYS A 44 30.10 10.02 5.33
C LYS A 44 31.13 10.05 6.45
N GLU A 45 31.77 8.92 6.73
CA GLU A 45 33.23 8.87 6.84
C GLU A 45 33.72 7.45 6.57
N GLU A 46 34.71 7.34 5.68
CA GLU A 46 35.51 6.15 5.40
C GLU A 46 36.44 5.88 6.59
N THR A 47 36.73 4.61 6.87
CA THR A 47 38.12 4.10 6.86
C THR A 47 38.13 2.58 6.75
N ASP A 48 39.14 2.16 6.02
CA ASP A 48 39.54 0.82 5.59
C ASP A 48 40.17 -0.03 6.71
N ASP A 49 40.21 -1.33 6.43
CA ASP A 49 41.24 -2.32 6.76
C ASP A 49 41.03 -3.43 7.81
N ASP A 50 41.38 -4.62 7.31
CA ASP A 50 41.82 -5.90 7.87
C ASP A 50 40.89 -6.93 8.58
N GLU A 51 40.80 -8.07 7.86
CA GLU A 51 40.80 -9.49 8.24
C GLU A 51 40.68 -9.87 9.73
N GLU A 52 39.70 -10.72 10.08
CA GLU A 52 39.97 -12.12 10.43
C GLU A 52 38.68 -12.94 10.64
N GLU A 53 38.80 -14.23 10.34
CA GLU A 53 37.82 -15.30 10.43
C GLU A 53 37.05 -15.34 11.76
N SER A 54 35.74 -15.55 11.67
CA SER A 54 35.01 -16.37 12.63
C SER A 54 33.78 -16.96 11.97
N GLU A 55 33.98 -18.16 11.43
CA GLU A 55 32.97 -19.18 11.25
C GLU A 55 31.93 -19.15 12.40
N SER A 56 30.70 -18.79 12.07
CA SER A 56 29.53 -19.27 12.80
C SER A 56 28.57 -19.78 11.75
N GLY A 57 28.76 -21.05 11.40
CA GLY A 57 27.80 -21.82 10.65
C GLY A 57 26.47 -21.79 11.39
N ASP A 58 25.50 -21.12 10.77
CA ASP A 58 24.09 -21.43 10.94
C ASP A 58 23.59 -21.88 9.56
N ASP A 59 24.15 -23.02 9.15
CA ASP A 59 23.61 -23.87 8.10
C ASP A 59 22.41 -24.60 8.74
N GLU A 60 21.34 -23.85 9.02
CA GLU A 60 20.02 -24.44 9.11
C GLU A 60 19.69 -24.93 7.70
N GLU A 61 20.06 -26.18 7.45
CA GLU A 61 19.49 -27.01 6.41
C GLU A 61 17.96 -26.91 6.54
N GLU A 62 17.35 -25.93 5.85
CA GLU A 62 15.93 -25.93 5.48
C GLU A 62 15.75 -27.15 4.59
N ALA A 63 15.56 -28.29 5.26
CA ALA A 63 15.27 -29.55 4.64
C ALA A 63 14.17 -29.33 3.59
N GLU A 64 14.42 -29.93 2.43
CA GLU A 64 13.69 -29.96 1.17
C GLU A 64 12.16 -30.26 1.24
N SER A 65 11.55 -30.20 2.41
CA SER A 65 10.11 -30.21 2.61
C SER A 65 9.57 -28.79 2.57
N GLY A 66 9.09 -28.36 1.40
CA GLY A 66 8.35 -27.11 1.26
C GLY A 66 7.17 -26.97 2.24
N PRO A 67 6.57 -25.77 2.35
CA PRO A 67 5.52 -25.47 3.34
C PRO A 67 4.39 -26.49 3.30
N ASP A 68 3.97 -26.96 4.49
CA ASP A 68 2.96 -28.01 4.64
C ASP A 68 1.65 -27.60 3.92
N PRO A 69 1.22 -28.37 2.89
CA PRO A 69 0.05 -28.03 2.10
C PRO A 69 -1.26 -28.04 2.91
N GLU A 70 -1.36 -28.84 3.98
CA GLU A 70 -2.55 -28.84 4.83
C GLU A 70 -2.63 -27.57 5.67
N VAL A 71 -1.52 -27.16 6.28
CA VAL A 71 -1.43 -25.92 7.05
C VAL A 71 -1.64 -24.71 6.14
N ALA A 72 -1.06 -24.71 4.94
CA ALA A 72 -1.28 -23.67 3.93
C ALA A 72 -2.76 -23.56 3.57
N ARG A 73 -3.42 -24.68 3.28
CA ARG A 73 -4.85 -24.70 2.97
C ARG A 73 -5.70 -24.14 4.11
N GLN A 74 -5.38 -24.48 5.36
CA GLN A 74 -6.10 -23.95 6.52
C GLN A 74 -5.90 -22.44 6.68
N ARG A 75 -4.66 -21.95 6.63
CA ARG A 75 -4.34 -20.52 6.80
C ARG A 75 -4.87 -19.66 5.64
N PHE A 76 -4.64 -20.05 4.40
CA PHE A 76 -5.20 -19.34 3.23
C PHE A 76 -6.72 -19.44 3.17
N GLY A 77 -7.31 -20.55 3.63
CA GLY A 77 -8.75 -20.69 3.81
C GLY A 77 -9.31 -19.67 4.81
N ALA A 78 -8.70 -19.57 5.99
CA ALA A 78 -9.09 -18.59 7.00
C ALA A 78 -8.96 -17.14 6.51
N VAL A 79 -7.87 -16.82 5.79
CA VAL A 79 -7.69 -15.51 5.15
C VAL A 79 -8.79 -15.24 4.13
N ASN A 80 -9.15 -16.22 3.29
CA ASN A 80 -10.20 -16.05 2.29
C ASN A 80 -11.59 -15.85 2.93
N ASP A 81 -11.92 -16.62 3.96
CA ASP A 81 -13.19 -16.48 4.68
C ASP A 81 -13.31 -15.10 5.34
N GLN A 82 -12.24 -14.66 6.01
CA GLN A 82 -12.19 -13.33 6.62
C GLN A 82 -12.21 -12.21 5.56
N LEU A 83 -11.57 -12.40 4.41
CA LEU A 83 -11.63 -11.45 3.29
C LEU A 83 -13.07 -11.31 2.77
N GLN A 84 -13.81 -12.41 2.64
CA GLN A 84 -15.21 -12.37 2.23
C GLN A 84 -16.10 -11.68 3.26
N ALA A 85 -15.88 -11.94 4.56
CA ALA A 85 -16.59 -11.26 5.64
C ALA A 85 -16.30 -9.75 5.62
N THR A 86 -15.03 -9.37 5.52
CA THR A 86 -14.57 -7.97 5.45
C THR A 86 -15.18 -7.25 4.25
N ASN A 87 -15.20 -7.89 3.06
CA ASN A 87 -15.84 -7.32 1.87
C ASN A 87 -17.34 -7.07 2.04
N LYS A 88 -18.06 -7.91 2.79
CA LYS A 88 -19.49 -7.69 3.10
C LYS A 88 -19.69 -6.48 4.00
N VAL A 89 -18.85 -6.30 5.01
CA VAL A 89 -18.90 -5.15 5.94
C VAL A 89 -18.55 -3.86 5.21
N LEU A 90 -17.47 -3.88 4.40
CA LEU A 90 -17.04 -2.73 3.60
C LEU A 90 -18.12 -2.24 2.63
N LYS A 91 -18.85 -3.16 1.99
CA LYS A 91 -19.96 -2.80 1.09
C LYS A 91 -21.14 -2.16 1.83
N LYS A 92 -21.39 -2.52 3.08
CA LYS A 92 -22.52 -1.99 3.87
C LYS A 92 -22.19 -0.65 4.52
N ASN A 93 -21.02 -0.54 5.14
CA ASN A 93 -20.72 0.55 6.06
C ASN A 93 -19.65 1.52 5.53
N GLY A 94 -18.98 1.17 4.43
CA GLY A 94 -17.83 1.93 3.92
C GLY A 94 -16.55 1.67 4.73
N ARG A 95 -15.41 2.13 4.23
CA ARG A 95 -14.08 1.79 4.79
C ARG A 95 -13.78 2.40 6.16
N ALA A 96 -14.31 3.60 6.43
CA ALA A 96 -14.00 4.36 7.65
C ALA A 96 -14.87 3.98 8.87
N HIS A 97 -15.86 3.11 8.71
CA HIS A 97 -16.74 2.70 9.80
C HIS A 97 -15.99 1.78 10.79
N LYS A 98 -16.32 1.89 12.08
CA LYS A 98 -15.66 1.12 13.16
C LYS A 98 -15.64 -0.39 12.89
N GLU A 99 -16.78 -0.96 12.51
CA GLU A 99 -16.88 -2.40 12.17
C GLU A 99 -16.02 -2.79 10.96
N SER A 100 -15.86 -1.89 10.00
CA SER A 100 -15.01 -2.13 8.83
C SER A 100 -13.53 -2.11 9.21
N VAL A 101 -13.13 -1.21 10.11
CA VAL A 101 -11.76 -1.14 10.64
C VAL A 101 -11.44 -2.40 11.45
N GLU A 102 -12.36 -2.86 12.31
CA GLU A 102 -12.19 -4.10 13.07
C GLU A 102 -12.08 -5.32 12.15
N ALA A 103 -12.92 -5.43 11.11
CA ALA A 103 -12.83 -6.53 10.15
C ALA A 103 -11.53 -6.52 9.34
N LEU A 104 -11.05 -5.32 8.95
CA LEU A 104 -9.76 -5.14 8.28
C LEU A 104 -8.58 -5.51 9.18
N GLN A 105 -8.64 -5.16 10.46
CA GLN A 105 -7.60 -5.53 11.43
C GLN A 105 -7.54 -7.05 11.60
N ALA A 106 -8.68 -7.71 11.79
CA ALA A 106 -8.73 -9.16 11.89
C ALA A 106 -8.22 -9.87 10.62
N LEU A 107 -8.46 -9.29 9.44
CA LEU A 107 -7.87 -9.78 8.19
C LEU A 107 -6.34 -9.62 8.17
N ALA A 108 -5.82 -8.49 8.65
CA ALA A 108 -4.39 -8.25 8.75
C ALA A 108 -3.71 -9.22 9.72
N ASP A 109 -4.35 -9.50 10.86
CA ASP A 109 -3.85 -10.41 11.89
C ASP A 109 -3.70 -11.86 11.37
N LEU A 110 -4.60 -12.28 10.47
CA LEU A 110 -4.49 -13.58 9.79
C LEU A 110 -3.45 -13.60 8.67
N PHE A 111 -3.19 -12.45 8.04
CA PHE A 111 -2.27 -12.34 6.91
C PHE A 111 -0.81 -12.16 7.35
N MET A 112 -0.56 -11.39 8.41
CA MET A 112 0.79 -11.08 8.92
C MET A 112 1.68 -12.31 9.16
N PRO A 113 1.18 -13.42 9.74
CA PRO A 113 2.01 -14.59 10.00
C PRO A 113 2.45 -15.37 8.75
N ILE A 114 2.04 -14.97 7.54
CA ILE A 114 2.38 -15.67 6.30
C ILE A 114 3.65 -15.04 5.71
N LYS A 115 4.76 -15.78 5.72
CA LYS A 115 6.04 -15.32 5.13
C LYS A 115 6.01 -15.54 3.62
N LEU A 116 5.72 -14.47 2.88
CA LEU A 116 5.71 -14.49 1.42
C LEU A 116 7.13 -14.60 0.86
N VAL A 117 7.25 -15.25 -0.31
CA VAL A 117 8.50 -15.25 -1.09
C VAL A 117 8.81 -13.80 -1.53
N PRO A 118 10.08 -13.35 -1.54
CA PRO A 118 10.46 -11.98 -1.89
C PRO A 118 9.83 -11.48 -3.20
N LYS A 119 9.81 -12.32 -4.23
CA LYS A 119 9.18 -12.00 -5.52
C LYS A 119 7.68 -11.64 -5.40
N GLN A 120 6.93 -12.34 -4.56
CA GLN A 120 5.51 -12.06 -4.35
C GLN A 120 5.32 -10.79 -3.52
N PHE A 121 6.18 -10.59 -2.52
CA PHE A 121 6.20 -9.38 -1.71
C PHE A 121 6.47 -8.12 -2.57
N GLU A 122 7.47 -8.16 -3.45
CA GLU A 122 7.79 -7.06 -4.38
C GLU A 122 6.60 -6.68 -5.26
N VAL A 123 5.90 -7.68 -5.83
CA VAL A 123 4.70 -7.44 -6.65
C VAL A 123 3.60 -6.73 -5.84
N LEU A 124 3.42 -7.08 -4.56
CA LEU A 124 2.45 -6.40 -3.69
C LEU A 124 2.88 -4.94 -3.42
N VAL A 125 4.15 -4.72 -3.12
CA VAL A 125 4.70 -3.38 -2.86
C VAL A 125 4.58 -2.50 -4.11
N GLU A 126 4.90 -3.03 -5.29
CA GLU A 126 4.79 -2.31 -6.56
C GLU A 126 3.34 -1.88 -6.82
N ARG A 127 2.35 -2.75 -6.60
CA ARG A 127 0.93 -2.39 -6.75
C ARG A 127 0.52 -1.22 -5.85
N VAL A 128 1.02 -1.18 -4.62
CA VAL A 128 0.75 -0.06 -3.70
C VAL A 128 1.42 1.22 -4.20
N ARG A 129 2.69 1.14 -4.63
CA ARG A 129 3.42 2.28 -5.20
C ARG A 129 2.72 2.83 -6.44
N ASP A 130 2.24 1.97 -7.32
CA ASP A 130 1.50 2.34 -8.52
C ASP A 130 0.18 3.04 -8.20
N ALA A 131 -0.58 2.53 -7.22
CA ALA A 131 -1.80 3.19 -6.77
C ALA A 131 -1.53 4.61 -6.26
N LEU A 132 -0.46 4.79 -5.46
CA LEU A 132 -0.04 6.11 -4.98
C LEU A 132 0.43 7.02 -6.12
N ASN A 133 1.15 6.48 -7.10
CA ASN A 133 1.60 7.24 -8.26
C ASN A 133 0.42 7.72 -9.12
N ARG A 134 -0.59 6.86 -9.33
CA ARG A 134 -1.84 7.24 -10.02
C ARG A 134 -2.58 8.34 -9.25
N LEU A 135 -2.69 8.23 -7.91
CA LEU A 135 -3.28 9.27 -7.08
C LEU A 135 -2.56 10.62 -7.27
N ARG A 136 -1.23 10.63 -7.14
CA ARG A 136 -0.43 11.86 -7.35
C ARG A 136 -0.53 12.43 -8.75
N GLN A 137 -0.72 11.59 -9.77
CA GLN A 137 -0.96 12.06 -11.14
C GLN A 137 -2.29 12.80 -11.23
N GLN A 138 -3.35 12.29 -10.60
CA GLN A 138 -4.65 12.96 -10.54
C GLN A 138 -4.57 14.28 -9.75
N GLU A 139 -3.97 14.27 -8.56
CA GLU A 139 -3.76 15.50 -7.77
C GLU A 139 -3.01 16.58 -8.57
N ARG A 140 -1.95 16.19 -9.31
CA ARG A 140 -1.20 17.11 -10.16
C ARG A 140 -2.02 17.60 -11.35
N ALA A 141 -2.82 16.74 -11.97
CA ALA A 141 -3.70 17.12 -13.07
C ALA A 141 -4.75 18.15 -12.61
N ILE A 142 -5.40 17.89 -11.48
CA ILE A 142 -6.36 18.82 -10.86
C ILE A 142 -5.67 20.15 -10.49
N MET A 143 -4.49 20.09 -9.85
CA MET A 143 -3.71 21.28 -9.54
C MET A 143 -3.37 22.08 -10.80
N GLN A 144 -3.06 21.41 -11.91
CA GLN A 144 -2.74 22.06 -13.17
C GLN A 144 -3.95 22.80 -13.75
N LEU A 145 -5.12 22.16 -13.74
CA LEU A 145 -6.38 22.74 -14.20
C LEU A 145 -6.78 23.96 -13.35
N CYS A 146 -6.69 23.85 -12.02
CA CYS A 146 -7.05 24.94 -11.11
C CYS A 146 -6.04 26.10 -11.16
N VAL A 147 -4.74 25.82 -11.03
CA VAL A 147 -3.71 26.85 -10.83
C VAL A 147 -3.23 27.45 -12.14
N ARG A 148 -2.90 26.63 -13.15
CA ARG A 148 -2.40 27.15 -14.44
C ARG A 148 -3.55 27.59 -15.32
N ASP A 149 -4.54 26.73 -15.52
CA ASP A 149 -5.52 26.94 -16.59
C ASP A 149 -6.65 27.87 -16.12
N ALA A 150 -7.15 27.70 -14.89
CA ALA A 150 -8.12 28.61 -14.28
C ALA A 150 -7.50 29.82 -13.55
N ARG A 151 -6.16 29.93 -13.51
CA ARG A 151 -5.42 31.04 -12.87
C ARG A 151 -5.71 31.22 -11.37
N MET A 152 -6.08 30.15 -10.66
CA MET A 152 -6.22 30.18 -9.20
C MET A 152 -4.83 30.36 -8.54
N PRO A 153 -4.67 31.23 -7.54
CA PRO A 153 -3.45 31.28 -6.75
C PRO A 153 -3.13 29.93 -6.10
N ARG A 154 -1.88 29.46 -6.20
CA ARG A 154 -1.47 28.17 -5.64
C ARG A 154 -1.74 28.04 -4.13
N ALA A 155 -1.58 29.13 -3.38
CA ALA A 155 -1.85 29.16 -1.95
C ALA A 155 -3.33 28.89 -1.63
N ASP A 156 -4.24 29.38 -2.47
CA ASP A 156 -5.68 29.11 -2.32
C ASP A 156 -6.00 27.65 -2.61
N PHE A 157 -5.45 27.09 -3.69
CA PHE A 157 -5.62 25.67 -4.01
C PHE A 157 -5.15 24.77 -2.85
N LEU A 158 -3.92 24.98 -2.36
CA LEU A 158 -3.36 24.18 -1.26
C LEU A 158 -4.15 24.31 0.05
N ARG A 159 -4.89 25.40 0.24
CA ARG A 159 -5.75 25.61 1.42
C ARG A 159 -7.13 24.95 1.27
N MET A 160 -7.68 24.92 0.05
CA MET A 160 -9.08 24.54 -0.19
C MET A 160 -9.26 23.13 -0.76
N PHE A 161 -8.25 22.56 -1.40
CA PHE A 161 -8.34 21.24 -2.01
C PHE A 161 -8.24 20.09 -0.99
N PRO A 162 -7.34 20.13 0.01
CA PRO A 162 -7.33 19.10 1.05
C PRO A 162 -8.71 19.02 1.73
N SER A 163 -9.18 17.79 1.98
CA SER A 163 -10.55 17.44 2.43
C SER A 163 -11.67 17.47 1.39
N ASN A 164 -11.41 17.93 0.16
CA ASN A 164 -12.40 17.94 -0.92
C ASN A 164 -11.97 17.06 -2.13
N GLU A 165 -10.93 16.26 -1.96
CA GLU A 165 -10.30 15.43 -3.01
C GLU A 165 -11.28 14.50 -3.74
N THR A 166 -12.33 14.06 -3.05
CA THR A 166 -13.37 13.15 -3.59
C THR A 166 -14.71 13.83 -3.80
N ASP A 167 -14.84 15.13 -3.49
CA ASP A 167 -16.10 15.86 -3.63
C ASP A 167 -16.25 16.38 -5.06
N GLN A 168 -17.15 15.72 -5.81
CA GLN A 168 -17.45 16.08 -7.20
C GLN A 168 -18.18 17.42 -7.36
N THR A 169 -18.67 18.02 -6.27
CA THR A 169 -19.35 19.33 -6.29
C THR A 169 -18.43 20.50 -5.98
N TRP A 170 -17.23 20.22 -5.46
CA TRP A 170 -16.29 21.22 -4.96
C TRP A 170 -15.90 22.27 -6.01
N SER A 171 -15.49 21.85 -7.21
CA SER A 171 -15.06 22.77 -8.27
C SER A 171 -16.22 23.62 -8.80
N GLY A 172 -17.40 23.03 -8.96
CA GLY A 172 -18.61 23.72 -9.39
C GLY A 172 -19.11 24.74 -8.37
N ASP A 173 -19.03 24.42 -7.08
CA ASP A 173 -19.40 25.36 -6.01
C ASP A 173 -18.39 26.49 -5.86
N LEU A 174 -17.09 26.22 -6.06
CA LEU A 174 -16.08 27.28 -6.14
C LEU A 174 -16.28 28.20 -7.34
N ALA A 175 -16.76 27.68 -8.47
CA ALA A 175 -17.05 28.46 -9.68
C ALA A 175 -18.22 29.44 -9.51
N LYS A 176 -19.09 29.24 -8.51
CA LYS A 176 -20.20 30.17 -8.19
C LYS A 176 -19.76 31.35 -7.31
N ARG A 177 -18.53 31.33 -6.78
CA ARG A 177 -18.02 32.39 -5.88
C ARG A 177 -17.59 33.60 -6.70
N ASN A 178 -17.60 34.77 -6.07
CA ASN A 178 -17.19 36.02 -6.72
C ASN A 178 -15.66 36.22 -6.71
N THR A 179 -14.90 35.20 -7.15
CA THR A 179 -13.44 35.27 -7.30
C THR A 179 -13.06 35.43 -8.77
N LYS A 180 -11.90 36.04 -9.03
CA LYS A 180 -11.43 36.33 -10.40
C LYS A 180 -11.21 35.08 -11.26
N TRP A 181 -10.99 33.93 -10.62
CA TRP A 181 -10.73 32.64 -11.27
C TRP A 181 -11.97 31.74 -11.35
N ALA A 182 -13.11 32.14 -10.77
CA ALA A 182 -14.30 31.30 -10.65
C ALA A 182 -14.90 30.91 -12.02
N ALA A 183 -15.01 31.87 -12.95
CA ALA A 183 -15.54 31.60 -14.29
C ALA A 183 -14.66 30.60 -15.07
N ALA A 184 -13.34 30.79 -15.05
CA ALA A 184 -12.40 29.90 -15.71
C ALA A 184 -12.36 28.50 -15.06
N LEU A 185 -12.57 28.42 -13.73
CA LEU A 185 -12.70 27.13 -13.04
C LEU A 185 -13.97 26.38 -13.49
N GLY A 186 -15.09 27.08 -13.67
CA GLY A 186 -16.33 26.49 -14.16
C GLY A 186 -16.21 25.86 -15.55
N GLU A 187 -15.41 26.44 -16.44
CA GLU A 187 -15.12 25.85 -17.76
C GLU A 187 -14.29 24.55 -17.66
N LYS A 188 -13.55 24.35 -16.56
CA LYS A 188 -12.72 23.17 -16.32
C LYS A 188 -13.38 22.13 -15.42
N ASP A 189 -14.55 22.42 -14.88
CA ASP A 189 -15.27 21.57 -13.93
C ASP A 189 -15.43 20.13 -14.45
N ALA A 190 -15.91 19.98 -15.68
CA ALA A 190 -16.08 18.66 -16.30
C ALA A 190 -14.77 17.85 -16.41
N ALA A 191 -13.62 18.51 -16.54
CA ALA A 191 -12.31 17.84 -16.59
C ALA A 191 -11.70 17.58 -15.20
N ILE A 192 -12.14 18.33 -14.18
CA ILE A 192 -11.74 18.12 -12.78
C ILE A 192 -12.49 16.94 -12.16
N VAL A 193 -13.76 16.74 -12.56
CA VAL A 193 -14.65 15.72 -12.02
C VAL A 193 -14.60 14.38 -12.80
N ALA A 194 -13.98 14.37 -13.98
CA ALA A 194 -13.82 13.17 -14.83
C ALA A 194 -12.85 12.15 -14.26
#